data_AF-A0A9E8SQH2-F1
#
_entry.id   AF-A0A9E8SQH2-F1
#
_cell.length_a   1.000
_cell.length_b   1.000
_cell.length_c   1.000
_cell.angle_alpha   90.00
_cell.angle_beta   90.00
_cell.angle_gamma   90.00
#
_symmetry.space_group_name_H-M   'P 1'
#
loop_
_entity.id
_entity.type
_entity.pdbx_description
1 polymer ?
#
loop_
_entity_poly.entity_id
_entity_poly.type
_entity_poly.pdbx_seq_one_letter_code
_entity_poly.pdbx_strand_id
1 'polypeptide(L)'
;MPSFYLIFLGMYLYYFKSKYYPHFLYSPQVPAARLIGLLLTISGSLLYVRADGWAGGLLLALAASMSAMCMVQLFAVMGKFYFYGIALVIHILLLIQLICHAS
;
A
#
# COMPACT_ATOMS: atom_id res chain seq x y z
N MET A 1 7.91 7.66 2.83
CA MET A 1 7.25 8.01 1.55
C MET A 1 7.29 6.84 0.55
N PRO A 2 8.44 6.42 -0.01
CA PRO A 2 8.51 5.24 -0.88
C PRO A 2 8.17 3.92 -0.16
N SER A 3 8.42 3.87 1.16
CA SER A 3 8.04 2.76 2.04
C SER A 3 6.56 2.38 1.97
N PHE A 4 5.66 3.37 1.99
CA PHE A 4 4.22 3.15 1.88
C PHE A 4 3.84 2.56 0.52
N TYR A 5 4.37 3.11 -0.57
CA TYR A 5 4.08 2.61 -1.92
C TYR A 5 4.59 1.19 -2.14
N LEU A 6 5.77 0.87 -1.60
CA LEU A 6 6.31 -0.49 -1.64
C LEU A 6 5.42 -1.47 -0.88
N ILE A 7 4.91 -1.08 0.30
CA ILE A 7 3.94 -1.89 1.05
C ILE A 7 2.62 -2.01 0.29
N PHE A 8 2.10 -0.91 -0.25
CA PHE A 8 0.83 -0.91 -0.96
C PHE A 8 0.87 -1.75 -2.24
N LEU A 9 1.88 -1.56 -3.09
CA LEU A 9 2.12 -2.35 -4.29
C LEU A 9 2.43 -3.81 -3.93
N GLY A 10 3.22 -4.02 -2.87
CA GLY A 10 3.54 -5.34 -2.34
C GLY A 10 2.29 -6.11 -1.96
N MET A 11 1.39 -5.48 -1.21
CA MET A 11 0.11 -6.05 -0.80
C MET A 11 -0.84 -6.27 -1.99
N TYR A 12 -0.87 -5.34 -2.95
CA TYR A 12 -1.62 -5.52 -4.20
C TYR A 12 -1.17 -6.77 -4.96
N LEU A 13 0.15 -6.93 -5.15
CA LEU A 13 0.76 -8.09 -5.83
C LEU A 13 0.68 -9.37 -4.99
N TYR A 14 0.61 -9.28 -3.67
CA TYR A 14 0.44 -10.43 -2.80
C TYR A 14 -1.00 -10.97 -2.84
N TYR A 15 -1.99 -10.07 -2.89
CA TYR A 15 -3.42 -10.41 -2.82
C TYR A 15 -4.13 -10.52 -4.18
N PHE A 16 -3.44 -10.38 -5.32
CA PHE A 16 -4.09 -10.40 -6.64
C PHE A 16 -4.84 -11.70 -7.00
N LYS A 17 -4.45 -12.84 -6.40
CA LYS A 17 -5.13 -14.14 -6.56
C LYS A 17 -6.20 -14.39 -5.50
N SER A 18 -6.45 -13.45 -4.59
CA SER A 18 -7.44 -13.61 -3.54
C SER A 18 -8.86 -13.59 -4.11
N LYS A 19 -9.78 -14.35 -3.52
CA LYS A 19 -11.22 -14.30 -3.84
C LYS A 19 -11.81 -12.90 -3.67
N TYR A 20 -11.22 -12.09 -2.79
CA TYR A 20 -11.63 -10.72 -2.52
C TYR A 20 -10.88 -9.69 -3.37
N TYR A 21 -10.17 -10.13 -4.41
CA TYR A 21 -9.49 -9.20 -5.30
C TYR A 21 -10.50 -8.57 -6.27
N PRO A 22 -10.47 -7.25 -6.47
CA PRO A 22 -11.44 -6.60 -7.35
C PRO A 22 -11.24 -7.05 -8.80
N HIS A 23 -12.22 -7.76 -9.38
CA HIS A 23 -12.12 -8.32 -10.74
C HIS A 23 -11.86 -7.29 -11.85
N PHE A 24 -12.12 -6.01 -11.58
CA PHE A 24 -11.85 -4.92 -12.53
C PHE A 24 -10.42 -4.37 -12.45
N LEU A 25 -9.63 -4.74 -11.43
CA LEU A 25 -8.22 -4.38 -11.35
C LEU A 25 -7.41 -5.36 -12.18
N TYR A 26 -6.32 -4.86 -12.78
CA TYR A 26 -5.44 -5.67 -13.60
C TYR A 26 -4.80 -6.78 -12.76
N SER A 27 -5.08 -8.03 -13.13
CA SER A 27 -4.46 -9.22 -12.54
C SER A 27 -3.15 -9.52 -13.27
N PRO A 28 -1.98 -9.25 -12.66
CA PRO A 28 -0.71 -9.54 -13.30
C PRO A 28 -0.55 -11.05 -13.52
N GLN A 29 -0.31 -11.47 -14.76
CA GLN A 29 -0.05 -12.88 -15.12
C GLN A 29 1.39 -13.34 -14.77
N VAL A 30 2.04 -12.67 -13.81
CA VAL A 30 3.42 -12.97 -13.44
C VAL A 30 3.44 -14.13 -12.44
N PRO A 31 4.09 -15.27 -12.74
CA PRO A 31 4.07 -16.45 -11.88
C PRO A 31 4.67 -16.19 -10.48
N ALA A 32 5.59 -15.22 -10.38
CA ALA A 32 6.24 -14.82 -9.13
C ALA A 32 5.60 -13.57 -8.47
N ALA A 33 4.46 -13.06 -8.94
CA ALA A 33 3.86 -11.82 -8.42
C ALA A 33 3.68 -11.82 -6.90
N ARG A 34 3.25 -12.96 -6.31
CA ARG A 34 3.08 -13.07 -4.85
C ARG A 34 4.40 -12.94 -4.09
N LEU A 35 5.47 -13.55 -4.61
CA LEU A 35 6.80 -13.47 -4.01
C LEU A 35 7.37 -12.05 -4.14
N ILE A 36 7.25 -11.44 -5.32
CA ILE A 36 7.62 -10.04 -5.56
C ILE A 36 6.85 -9.13 -4.59
N GLY A 37 5.55 -9.36 -4.44
CA GLY A 37 4.70 -8.62 -3.51
C GLY A 37 5.20 -8.69 -2.08
N LEU A 38 5.53 -9.90 -1.61
CA LEU A 38 6.10 -10.11 -0.27
C LEU A 38 7.44 -9.40 -0.08
N LEU A 39 8.34 -9.47 -1.06
CA LEU A 39 9.64 -8.76 -1.01
C LEU A 39 9.47 -7.25 -0.95
N LEU A 40 8.53 -6.68 -1.71
CA LEU A 40 8.22 -5.25 -1.68
C LEU A 40 7.66 -4.83 -0.31
N THR A 41 6.75 -5.60 0.27
CA THR A 41 6.21 -5.31 1.61
C THR A 41 7.30 -5.35 2.69
N ILE A 42 8.20 -6.33 2.64
CA ILE A 42 9.35 -6.42 3.57
C ILE A 42 10.28 -5.22 3.39
N SER A 43 10.57 -4.87 2.13
CA SER A 43 11.46 -3.75 1.79
C SER A 43 10.88 -2.42 2.28
N GLY A 44 9.58 -2.18 2.07
CA GLY A 44 8.91 -0.99 2.58
C GLY A 44 8.86 -0.93 4.10
N SER A 45 8.71 -2.07 4.77
CA SER A 45 8.74 -2.16 6.23
C SER A 45 10.13 -1.87 6.80
N LEU A 46 11.18 -2.41 6.18
CA LEU A 46 12.57 -2.14 6.53
C LEU A 46 12.92 -0.65 6.38
N LEU A 47 12.40 0.01 5.34
CA LEU A 47 12.58 1.45 5.16
C LEU A 47 11.92 2.27 6.26
N TYR A 48 10.75 1.87 6.76
CA TYR A 48 10.14 2.52 7.92
C TYR A 48 10.98 2.34 9.19
N VAL A 49 11.43 1.11 9.46
CA VAL A 49 12.30 0.82 10.61
C VAL A 49 13.61 1.60 10.55
N ARG A 50 14.18 1.76 9.34
CA ARG A 50 15.40 2.55 9.15
C ARG A 50 15.18 4.05 9.38
N ALA A 51 14.02 4.59 9.01
CA ALA A 51 13.72 6.02 9.12
C ALA A 51 13.30 6.45 10.53
N ASP A 52 12.42 5.69 11.17
CA ASP A 52 11.76 6.08 12.43
C ASP A 52 12.16 5.18 13.63
N GLY A 53 13.20 4.37 13.46
CA GLY A 53 13.69 3.43 14.47
C GLY A 53 12.83 2.17 14.60
N TRP A 54 13.29 1.23 15.44
CA TRP A 54 12.71 -0.12 15.49
C TRP A 54 11.24 -0.14 15.90
N ALA A 55 10.85 0.51 17.00
CA ALA A 55 9.48 0.47 17.50
C ALA A 55 8.53 1.36 16.68
N GLY A 56 8.93 2.61 16.40
CA GLY A 56 8.13 3.57 15.65
C GLY A 56 7.94 3.15 14.19
N GLY A 57 9.04 2.76 13.53
CA GLY A 57 8.99 2.28 12.15
C GLY A 57 8.20 0.98 11.98
N LEU A 58 8.25 0.06 12.96
CA LEU A 58 7.47 -1.18 12.91
C LEU A 58 5.97 -0.91 13.11
N LEU A 59 5.61 0.01 14.00
CA LEU A 59 4.23 0.51 14.13
C LEU A 59 3.73 1.17 12.85
N LEU A 60 4.54 2.02 12.22
CA LEU A 60 4.20 2.68 10.95
C LEU A 60 4.06 1.68 9.80
N ALA A 61 4.93 0.66 9.73
CA ALA A 61 4.84 -0.41 8.75
C ALA A 61 3.57 -1.25 8.93
N LEU A 62 3.17 -1.52 10.18
CA LEU A 62 1.92 -2.19 10.53
C LEU A 62 0.71 -1.36 10.11
N ALA A 63 0.70 -0.07 10.47
CA ALA A 63 -0.36 0.86 10.09
C ALA A 63 -0.50 0.98 8.56
N ALA A 64 0.63 1.08 7.84
CA ALA A 64 0.66 1.10 6.39
C ALA A 64 0.12 -0.21 5.78
N SER A 65 0.48 -1.36 6.36
CA SER A 65 0.03 -2.68 5.88
C SER A 65 -1.46 -2.89 6.11
N MET A 66 -1.98 -2.50 7.28
CA MET A 66 -3.43 -2.54 7.58
C MET A 66 -4.21 -1.59 6.67
N SER A 67 -3.69 -0.39 6.45
CA SER A 67 -4.30 0.58 5.53
C SER A 67 -4.33 0.05 4.10
N ALA A 68 -3.23 -0.56 3.63
CA ALA A 68 -3.17 -1.19 2.30
C ALA A 68 -4.17 -2.34 2.17
N MET A 69 -4.29 -3.23 3.17
CA MET A 69 -5.31 -4.29 3.16
C MET A 69 -6.72 -3.74 3.16
N CYS A 70 -7.00 -2.76 4.02
CA CYS A 70 -8.30 -2.12 4.10
C CYS A 70 -8.67 -1.47 2.75
N MET A 71 -7.73 -0.79 2.11
CA MET A 71 -7.93 -0.23 0.77
C MET A 71 -8.25 -1.32 -0.25
N VAL A 72 -7.44 -2.37 -0.36
CA VAL A 72 -7.67 -3.47 -1.32
C VAL A 72 -9.05 -4.12 -1.11
N GLN A 73 -9.47 -4.32 0.13
CA GLN A 73 -10.79 -4.90 0.45
C GLN A 73 -11.95 -3.92 0.22
N LEU A 74 -11.81 -2.65 0.63
CA LEU A 74 -12.80 -1.61 0.37
C LEU A 74 -13.00 -1.39 -1.13
N PHE A 75 -11.95 -1.54 -1.94
CA PHE A 75 -12.05 -1.51 -3.40
C PHE A 75 -12.87 -2.66 -3.97
N ALA A 76 -12.80 -3.83 -3.34
CA ALA A 76 -13.61 -4.97 -3.75
C ALA A 76 -15.09 -4.76 -3.44
N VAL A 77 -15.41 -4.05 -2.35
CA VAL A 77 -16.78 -3.87 -1.85
C VAL A 77 -17.46 -2.61 -2.43
N MET A 78 -16.79 -1.46 -2.46
CA MET A 78 -17.40 -0.16 -2.79
C MET A 78 -17.27 0.25 -4.27
N GLY A 79 -16.53 -0.51 -5.08
CA GLY A 79 -16.40 -0.26 -6.52
C GLY A 79 -15.46 0.88 -6.90
N LYS A 80 -15.37 1.15 -8.21
CA LYS A 80 -14.30 1.94 -8.85
C LYS A 80 -14.26 3.41 -8.41
N PHE A 81 -15.40 4.05 -8.16
CA PHE A 81 -15.45 5.47 -7.79
C PHE A 81 -14.86 5.74 -6.40
N TYR A 82 -15.14 4.84 -5.46
CA TYR A 82 -14.57 4.93 -4.11
C TYR A 82 -13.05 4.69 -4.14
N PHE A 83 -12.57 3.85 -5.09
CA PHE A 83 -11.14 3.66 -5.33
C PHE A 83 -10.42 4.96 -5.68
N TYR A 84 -10.92 5.65 -6.71
CA TYR A 84 -10.31 6.90 -7.15
C TYR A 84 -10.42 7.98 -6.08
N GLY A 85 -11.52 8.03 -5.33
CA GLY A 85 -11.71 8.97 -4.21
C GLY A 85 -10.68 8.79 -3.10
N ILE A 86 -10.48 7.57 -2.61
CA ILE A 86 -9.48 7.28 -1.58
C ILE A 86 -8.06 7.56 -2.12
N ALA A 87 -7.74 7.11 -3.33
CA ALA A 87 -6.44 7.37 -3.94
C ALA A 87 -6.14 8.87 -4.06
N LEU A 88 -7.14 9.67 -4.45
CA LEU A 88 -7.07 11.13 -4.50
C LEU A 88 -6.82 11.73 -3.12
N VAL A 89 -7.55 11.29 -2.08
CA VAL A 89 -7.36 11.76 -0.70
C VAL A 89 -5.95 11.45 -0.20
N ILE A 90 -5.43 10.24 -0.44
CA ILE A 90 -4.04 9.90 -0.10
C ILE A 90 -3.07 10.84 -0.83
N HIS A 91 -3.24 11.06 -2.14
CA HIS A 91 -2.37 11.95 -2.90
C HIS A 91 -2.43 13.40 -2.39
N ILE A 92 -3.61 13.90 -2.02
CA ILE A 92 -3.77 15.25 -1.46
C ILE A 92 -3.07 15.36 -0.10
N LEU A 93 -3.27 14.40 0.80
CA LEU A 93 -2.60 14.37 2.10
C LEU A 93 -1.07 14.32 1.95
N LEU A 94 -0.59 13.53 0.98
CA LEU A 94 0.84 13.46 0.64
C LEU A 94 1.37 14.80 0.12
N LEU A 95 0.60 15.48 -0.74
CA LEU A 95 0.98 16.78 -1.30
C LEU A 95 1.05 17.86 -0.22
N ILE A 96 0.08 17.87 0.71
CA ILE A 96 0.08 18.75 1.88
C ILE A 96 1.31 18.47 2.75
N GLN A 97 1.61 17.20 3.03
CA GLN A 97 2.76 16.84 3.86
C GLN A 97 4.08 17.22 3.19
N LEU A 98 4.21 17.06 1.87
CA LEU A 98 5.40 17.48 1.11
C LEU A 98 5.62 19.00 1.24
N ILE A 99 4.56 19.80 1.11
CA ILE A 99 4.61 21.25 1.28
C ILE A 99 5.00 21.62 2.71
N CYS A 100 4.40 20.99 3.71
CA CYS A 100 4.71 21.24 5.13
C CYS A 100 6.10 20.77 5.56
N HIS A 101 6.73 19.82 4.86
CA HIS A 101 8.09 19.37 5.18
C HIS A 101 9.17 20.13 4.40
N ALA A 102 8.78 20.81 3.31
CA ALA A 102 9.65 21.69 2.53
C ALA A 102 9.63 23.16 2.98
N SER A 103 8.79 23.51 3.96
CA SER A 103 8.72 24.81 4.64
C SER A 103 9.40 24.76 6.01
#